data_AF-A0A9P9R925-F1
#
_entry.id   AF-A0A9P9R925-F1
#
_cell.length_a   1.000
_cell.length_b   1.000
_cell.length_c   1.000
_cell.angle_alpha   90.00
_cell.angle_beta   90.00
_cell.angle_gamma   90.00
#
_symmetry.space_group_name_H-M   'P 1'
#
loop_
_entity.id
_entity.type
_entity.pdbx_description
1 polymer ?
#
loop_
_entity_poly.entity_id
_entity_poly.type
_entity_poly.pdbx_seq_one_letter_code
_entity_poly.pdbx_strand_id
1 'polypeptide(L)'
;MNSHSSTQTQSKLCRLPPEILLDILEATIEHSDKVRLVSTCRRLYDLLILEVYYEAGKRLSWLPMLVAAEDGNCRTLSRCIEAGAPIDYRPSIYSFRPLQAAITLSRPLTVKWLLDHGASPNHMRCDDGACEASCPLAQAIEYAVRPGMSTNHIPRRWERQGIKIPCYKRHVRNSREIIKALRQAGADEQPLGDLDRRHLDSIEAGTFCCLDHKPRLWYQARERHWS
;
A
#
# COMPACT_ATOMS: atom_id res chain seq x y z
N MET A 1 26.75 4.75 47.43
CA MET A 1 25.86 3.76 46.79
C MET A 1 24.44 4.30 46.87
N ASN A 2 24.02 5.11 45.90
CA ASN A 2 22.66 5.63 45.84
C ASN A 2 21.90 4.86 44.77
N SER A 3 21.09 3.91 45.24
CA SER A 3 20.04 3.25 44.47
C SER A 3 18.95 4.27 44.14
N HIS A 4 19.08 4.93 42.99
CA HIS A 4 17.95 5.59 42.34
C HIS A 4 17.01 4.50 41.81
N SER A 5 16.16 4.00 42.69
CA SER A 5 14.97 3.24 42.32
C SER A 5 14.03 4.21 41.62
N SER A 6 14.13 4.28 40.30
CA SER A 6 13.19 5.00 39.44
C SER A 6 11.82 4.32 39.52
N THR A 7 11.06 4.57 40.60
CA THR A 7 9.63 4.30 40.65
C THR A 7 8.96 5.32 39.75
N GLN A 8 9.00 5.04 38.45
CA GLN A 8 8.22 5.74 37.45
C GLN A 8 6.76 5.64 37.90
N THR A 9 6.16 6.76 38.26
CA THR A 9 4.77 6.86 38.72
C THR A 9 3.86 6.37 37.59
N GLN A 10 3.65 5.06 37.49
CA GLN A 10 2.77 4.49 36.49
C GLN A 10 1.37 5.08 36.67
N SER A 11 0.89 5.76 35.63
CA SER A 11 -0.44 6.36 35.56
C SER A 11 -1.51 5.40 36.10
N LYS A 12 -2.43 5.93 36.91
CA LYS A 12 -3.54 5.15 37.51
C LYS A 12 -4.36 4.42 36.43
N LEU A 13 -4.51 5.04 35.25
CA LEU A 13 -5.21 4.44 34.10
C LEU A 13 -4.52 3.18 33.59
N CYS A 14 -3.18 3.13 33.57
CA CYS A 14 -2.44 1.96 33.09
C CYS A 14 -2.60 0.72 33.98
N ARG A 15 -3.09 0.88 35.21
CA ARG A 15 -3.32 -0.23 36.15
C ARG A 15 -4.71 -0.84 36.01
N LEU A 16 -5.61 -0.21 35.25
CA LEU A 16 -6.96 -0.73 35.05
C LEU A 16 -6.93 -2.02 34.21
N PRO A 17 -7.89 -2.93 34.43
CA PRO A 17 -8.09 -4.09 33.58
C PRO A 17 -8.37 -3.69 32.12
N PRO A 18 -7.96 -4.49 31.13
CA PRO A 18 -8.21 -4.21 29.70
C PRO A 18 -9.67 -3.94 29.37
N GLU A 19 -10.60 -4.64 30.03
CA GLU A 19 -12.05 -4.52 29.81
C GLU A 19 -12.53 -3.11 30.14
N ILE A 20 -12.11 -2.57 31.30
CA ILE A 20 -12.45 -1.21 31.71
C ILE A 20 -11.84 -0.17 30.77
N LEU A 21 -10.64 -0.45 30.23
CA LEU A 21 -9.99 0.43 29.27
C LEU A 21 -10.72 0.45 27.92
N LEU A 22 -11.29 -0.68 27.51
CA LEU A 22 -12.16 -0.77 26.33
C LEU A 22 -13.47 -0.02 26.55
N ASP A 23 -14.13 -0.19 27.71
CA ASP A 23 -15.35 0.55 28.05
C ASP A 23 -15.13 2.07 28.04
N ILE A 24 -13.98 2.53 28.58
CA ILE A 24 -13.60 3.95 28.54
C ILE A 24 -13.42 4.40 27.08
N LEU A 25 -12.79 3.58 26.23
CA LEU A 25 -12.60 3.89 24.82
C LEU A 25 -13.95 3.98 24.09
N GLU A 26 -14.87 3.04 24.33
CA GLU A 26 -16.22 3.05 23.75
C GLU A 26 -17.02 4.27 24.18
N ALA A 27 -16.87 4.71 25.44
CA ALA A 27 -17.53 5.91 25.96
C ALA A 27 -17.02 7.23 25.35
N THR A 28 -15.83 7.24 24.74
CA THR A 28 -15.34 8.44 24.05
C THR A 28 -16.07 8.63 22.71
N ILE A 29 -16.73 9.79 22.57
CA ILE A 29 -17.62 10.07 21.44
C ILE A 29 -16.82 10.32 20.15
N GLU A 30 -15.77 11.15 20.23
CA GLU A 30 -14.99 11.50 19.06
C GLU A 30 -13.89 10.48 18.78
N HIS A 31 -13.80 10.03 17.52
CA HIS A 31 -12.66 9.24 17.05
C HIS A 31 -11.31 9.98 17.25
N SER A 32 -11.33 11.32 17.25
CA SER A 32 -10.12 12.12 17.51
C SER A 32 -9.59 11.89 18.93
N ASP A 33 -10.49 11.77 19.91
CA ASP A 33 -10.16 11.55 21.31
C ASP A 33 -9.71 10.12 21.57
N LYS A 34 -10.29 9.14 20.89
CA LYS A 34 -9.81 7.74 20.90
C LYS A 34 -8.33 7.67 20.51
N VAL A 35 -7.96 8.29 19.38
CA VAL A 35 -6.56 8.32 18.92
C VAL A 35 -5.64 9.02 19.93
N ARG A 36 -6.08 10.14 20.52
CA ARG A 36 -5.32 10.85 21.55
C ARG A 36 -5.11 9.98 22.78
N LEU A 37 -6.15 9.31 23.27
CA LEU A 37 -6.08 8.44 24.44
C LEU A 37 -5.09 7.29 24.22
N VAL A 38 -5.23 6.58 23.09
CA VAL A 38 -4.40 5.43 22.73
C VAL A 38 -2.94 5.83 22.50
N SER A 39 -2.68 7.06 22.02
CA SER A 39 -1.31 7.55 21.80
C SER A 39 -0.61 8.10 23.06
N THR A 40 -1.29 8.20 24.21
CA THR A 40 -0.68 8.76 25.43
C THR A 40 0.45 7.89 26.01
N CYS A 41 0.34 6.56 25.91
CA CYS A 41 1.38 5.66 26.41
C CYS A 41 1.40 4.34 25.64
N ARG A 42 2.56 3.68 25.68
CA ARG A 42 2.79 2.42 24.96
C ARG A 42 1.83 1.30 25.34
N ARG A 43 1.50 1.16 26.63
CA ARG A 43 0.58 0.11 27.09
C ARG A 43 -0.83 0.30 26.52
N LEU A 44 -1.36 1.52 26.57
CA LEU A 44 -2.66 1.82 25.98
C LEU A 44 -2.63 1.67 24.47
N TYR A 45 -1.52 2.09 23.83
CA TYR A 45 -1.32 1.87 22.40
C TYR A 45 -1.41 0.39 22.04
N ASP A 46 -0.63 -0.46 22.69
CA ASP A 46 -0.56 -1.88 22.34
C ASP A 46 -1.88 -2.62 22.61
N LEU A 47 -2.67 -2.19 23.60
CA LEU A 47 -3.97 -2.80 23.94
C LEU A 47 -5.12 -2.33 23.05
N LEU A 48 -5.19 -1.02 22.78
CA LEU A 48 -6.42 -0.39 22.26
C LEU A 48 -6.34 0.00 20.79
N ILE A 49 -5.14 -0.02 20.18
CA ILE A 49 -4.98 0.47 18.80
C ILE A 49 -5.80 -0.33 17.78
N LEU A 50 -5.98 -1.63 17.99
CA LEU A 50 -6.75 -2.48 17.08
C LEU A 50 -8.22 -2.09 17.05
N GLU A 51 -8.82 -1.77 18.20
CA GLU A 51 -10.21 -1.29 18.24
C GLU A 51 -10.38 0.05 17.53
N VAL A 52 -9.42 0.96 17.70
CA VAL A 52 -9.42 2.23 16.95
C VAL A 52 -9.37 1.98 15.44
N TYR A 53 -8.56 1.02 14.98
CA TYR A 53 -8.54 0.65 13.56
C TYR A 53 -9.83 -0.03 13.10
N TYR A 54 -10.42 -0.89 13.91
CA TYR A 54 -11.67 -1.58 13.61
C TYR A 54 -12.83 -0.59 13.43
N GLU A 55 -12.99 0.34 14.37
CA GLU A 55 -13.99 1.40 14.28
C GLU A 55 -13.75 2.33 13.10
N ALA A 56 -12.50 2.77 12.89
CA ALA A 56 -12.12 3.58 11.73
C ALA A 56 -12.47 2.85 10.42
N GLY A 57 -12.18 1.55 10.38
CA GLY A 57 -12.47 0.65 9.28
C GLY A 57 -13.95 0.60 8.95
N LYS A 58 -14.81 0.35 9.93
CA LYS A 58 -16.27 0.37 9.76
C LYS A 58 -16.78 1.72 9.29
N ARG A 59 -16.34 2.80 9.94
CA ARG A 59 -16.83 4.16 9.67
C ARG A 59 -16.41 4.68 8.28
N LEU A 60 -15.20 4.32 7.84
CA LEU A 60 -14.61 4.83 6.61
C LEU A 60 -14.47 3.77 5.51
N SER A 61 -15.16 2.64 5.62
CA SER A 61 -15.05 1.52 4.67
C SER A 61 -13.59 1.13 4.41
N TRP A 62 -12.82 0.94 5.48
CA TRP A 62 -11.41 0.55 5.48
C TRP A 62 -10.44 1.49 4.79
N LEU A 63 -10.83 2.72 4.44
CA LEU A 63 -9.97 3.74 3.84
C LEU A 63 -8.56 3.88 4.45
N PRO A 64 -8.33 3.76 5.77
CA PRO A 64 -6.98 3.77 6.34
C PRO A 64 -6.03 2.73 5.71
N MET A 65 -6.54 1.57 5.29
CA MET A 65 -5.78 0.53 4.63
C MET A 65 -5.38 0.93 3.20
N LEU A 66 -6.28 1.54 2.42
CA LEU A 66 -5.95 2.09 1.09
C LEU A 66 -4.87 3.16 1.22
N VAL A 67 -5.04 4.10 2.15
CA VAL A 67 -4.05 5.16 2.42
C VAL A 67 -2.69 4.55 2.77
N ALA A 68 -2.66 3.49 3.59
CA ALA A 68 -1.43 2.79 3.92
C ALA A 68 -0.81 2.07 2.72
N ALA A 69 -1.62 1.49 1.83
CA ALA A 69 -1.14 0.88 0.59
C ALA A 69 -0.51 1.93 -0.33
N GLU A 70 -1.15 3.10 -0.46
CA GLU A 70 -0.64 4.23 -1.22
C GLU A 70 0.69 4.74 -0.66
N ASP A 71 0.77 4.97 0.64
CA ASP A 71 1.97 5.51 1.32
C ASP A 71 3.10 4.48 1.41
N GLY A 72 2.79 3.20 1.20
CA GLY A 72 3.70 2.08 1.35
C GLY A 72 4.00 1.73 2.81
N ASN A 73 3.04 1.97 3.69
CA ASN A 73 3.16 1.74 5.13
C ASN A 73 2.62 0.35 5.50
N CYS A 74 3.45 -0.69 5.32
CA CYS A 74 3.08 -2.06 5.66
C CYS A 74 2.73 -2.27 7.14
N ARG A 75 3.24 -1.41 8.04
CA ARG A 75 2.91 -1.49 9.47
C ARG A 75 1.45 -1.11 9.72
N THR A 76 0.96 -0.06 9.07
CA THR A 76 -0.47 0.30 9.13
C THR A 76 -1.34 -0.72 8.43
N LEU A 77 -0.88 -1.31 7.31
CA LEU A 77 -1.59 -2.42 6.67
C LEU A 77 -1.75 -3.62 7.62
N SER A 78 -0.68 -4.04 8.29
CA SER A 78 -0.73 -5.11 9.30
C SER A 78 -1.78 -4.83 10.37
N ARG A 79 -1.80 -3.61 10.92
CA ARG A 79 -2.80 -3.22 11.93
C ARG A 79 -4.23 -3.24 11.39
N CYS A 80 -4.44 -2.86 10.13
CA CYS A 80 -5.78 -2.93 9.53
C CYS A 80 -6.24 -4.39 9.40
N ILE A 81 -5.38 -5.30 8.93
CA ILE A 81 -5.71 -6.73 8.83
C ILE A 81 -5.94 -7.35 10.21
N GLU A 82 -5.07 -7.06 11.18
CA GLU A 82 -5.23 -7.51 12.57
C GLU A 82 -6.56 -7.03 13.18
N ALA A 83 -7.00 -5.83 12.78
CA ALA A 83 -8.31 -5.28 13.17
C ALA A 83 -9.49 -5.86 12.36
N GLY A 84 -9.26 -6.75 11.39
CA GLY A 84 -10.32 -7.41 10.61
C GLY A 84 -10.62 -6.80 9.24
N ALA A 85 -9.72 -5.99 8.68
CA ALA A 85 -9.87 -5.47 7.32
C ALA A 85 -9.81 -6.61 6.27
N PRO A 86 -10.73 -6.65 5.30
CA PRO A 86 -10.60 -7.57 4.17
C PRO A 86 -9.43 -7.15 3.29
N ILE A 87 -8.53 -8.08 2.95
CA ILE A 87 -7.32 -7.79 2.14
C ILE A 87 -7.66 -7.13 0.78
N ASP A 88 -8.74 -7.62 0.16
CA ASP A 88 -9.19 -7.20 -1.17
C ASP A 88 -10.39 -6.26 -1.14
N TYR A 89 -10.61 -5.55 -0.03
CA TYR A 89 -11.77 -4.67 0.07
C TYR A 89 -11.76 -3.59 -1.03
N ARG A 90 -12.97 -3.15 -1.41
CA ARG A 90 -13.19 -2.10 -2.40
C ARG A 90 -13.96 -0.95 -1.74
N PRO A 91 -13.35 0.21 -1.52
CA PRO A 91 -14.06 1.37 -0.98
C PRO A 91 -15.15 1.83 -1.95
N SER A 92 -16.30 2.29 -1.44
CA SER A 92 -17.37 2.84 -2.29
C SER A 92 -16.96 4.13 -3.02
N ILE A 93 -16.15 4.96 -2.35
CA ILE A 93 -15.71 6.28 -2.83
C ILE A 93 -14.49 6.25 -3.76
N TYR A 94 -13.76 5.14 -3.83
CA TYR A 94 -12.57 4.99 -4.67
C TYR A 94 -12.68 3.70 -5.50
N SER A 95 -12.34 3.77 -6.78
CA SER A 95 -12.37 2.60 -7.66
C SER A 95 -11.15 1.69 -7.53
N PHE A 96 -10.28 1.90 -6.53
CA PHE A 96 -9.05 1.14 -6.35
C PHE A 96 -9.11 0.23 -5.12
N ARG A 97 -8.70 -1.02 -5.31
CA ARG A 97 -8.34 -1.95 -4.23
C ARG A 97 -6.93 -1.64 -3.69
N PRO A 98 -6.57 -2.08 -2.47
CA PRO A 98 -5.24 -1.84 -1.90
C PRO A 98 -4.08 -2.23 -2.83
N LEU A 99 -4.17 -3.40 -3.48
CA LEU A 99 -3.15 -3.88 -4.40
C LEU A 99 -2.98 -2.94 -5.60
N GLN A 100 -4.09 -2.51 -6.21
CA GLN A 100 -4.08 -1.61 -7.37
C GLN A 100 -3.52 -0.23 -7.00
N ALA A 101 -3.81 0.27 -5.81
CA ALA A 101 -3.27 1.54 -5.32
C ALA A 101 -1.75 1.47 -5.13
N ALA A 102 -1.25 0.36 -4.57
CA ALA A 102 0.18 0.13 -4.41
C ALA A 102 0.90 0.01 -5.77
N ILE A 103 0.25 -0.58 -6.79
CA ILE A 103 0.76 -0.66 -8.17
C ILE A 103 0.84 0.74 -8.79
N THR A 104 -0.26 1.51 -8.78
CA THR A 104 -0.32 2.89 -9.32
C THR A 104 0.77 3.78 -8.74
N LEU A 105 1.02 3.67 -7.44
CA LEU A 105 1.99 4.51 -6.73
C LEU A 105 3.39 3.89 -6.65
N SER A 106 3.65 2.85 -7.43
CA SER A 106 4.97 2.22 -7.60
C SER A 106 5.59 1.78 -6.26
N ARG A 107 4.81 1.03 -5.45
CA ARG A 107 5.17 0.54 -4.11
C ARG A 107 5.50 -0.97 -4.11
N PRO A 108 6.69 -1.40 -4.57
CA PRO A 108 6.99 -2.82 -4.77
C PRO A 108 6.95 -3.66 -3.49
N LEU A 109 7.46 -3.12 -2.38
CA LEU A 109 7.43 -3.82 -1.08
C LEU A 109 6.00 -4.03 -0.57
N THR A 110 5.14 -3.05 -0.80
CA THR A 110 3.72 -3.10 -0.42
C THR A 110 2.95 -4.07 -1.30
N VAL A 111 3.21 -4.06 -2.62
CA VAL A 111 2.63 -5.05 -3.55
C VAL A 111 2.99 -6.45 -3.10
N LYS A 112 4.28 -6.73 -2.85
CA LYS A 112 4.72 -8.02 -2.34
C LYS A 112 4.03 -8.38 -1.03
N TRP A 113 3.98 -7.44 -0.08
CA TRP A 113 3.32 -7.66 1.20
C TRP A 113 1.84 -8.02 1.04
N LEU A 114 1.09 -7.31 0.19
CA LEU A 114 -0.33 -7.58 -0.05
C LEU A 114 -0.53 -8.96 -0.67
N LEU A 115 0.29 -9.34 -1.65
CA LEU A 115 0.25 -10.67 -2.28
C LEU A 115 0.58 -11.78 -1.27
N ASP A 116 1.61 -11.59 -0.45
CA ASP A 116 2.01 -12.53 0.62
C ASP A 116 0.89 -12.73 1.67
N HIS A 117 -0.01 -11.75 1.81
CA HIS A 117 -1.16 -11.80 2.73
C HIS A 117 -2.49 -12.17 2.02
N GLY A 118 -2.41 -12.72 0.81
CA GLY A 118 -3.55 -13.30 0.11
C GLY A 118 -4.38 -12.33 -0.74
N ALA A 119 -3.85 -11.15 -1.07
CA ALA A 119 -4.48 -10.29 -2.07
C ALA A 119 -4.49 -11.00 -3.43
N SER A 120 -5.63 -11.06 -4.09
CA SER A 120 -5.71 -11.69 -5.42
C SER A 120 -4.96 -10.86 -6.46
N PRO A 121 -4.02 -11.45 -7.23
CA PRO A 121 -3.34 -10.75 -8.31
C PRO A 121 -4.24 -10.50 -9.52
N ASN A 122 -5.47 -11.04 -9.54
CA ASN A 122 -6.36 -11.06 -10.69
C ASN A 122 -7.63 -10.22 -10.51
N HIS A 123 -7.84 -9.61 -9.35
CA HIS A 123 -9.03 -8.78 -9.14
C HIS A 123 -9.02 -7.52 -10.01
N MET A 124 -10.04 -7.39 -10.86
CA MET A 124 -10.17 -6.30 -11.81
C MET A 124 -10.60 -4.98 -11.14
N ARG A 125 -10.28 -3.87 -11.80
CA ARG A 125 -10.56 -2.51 -11.29
C ARG A 125 -12.04 -2.13 -11.35
N CYS A 126 -12.78 -2.59 -12.36
CA CYS A 126 -14.22 -2.32 -12.50
C CYS A 126 -14.94 -3.65 -12.73
N ASP A 127 -15.84 -4.02 -11.82
CA ASP A 127 -16.69 -5.22 -11.95
C ASP A 127 -17.96 -4.90 -12.77
N ASP A 128 -18.30 -3.61 -12.90
CA ASP A 128 -19.56 -3.11 -13.49
C ASP A 128 -19.49 -2.85 -15.02
N GLY A 129 -18.45 -3.32 -15.72
CA GLY A 129 -18.33 -3.24 -17.19
C GLY A 129 -18.18 -1.84 -17.80
N ALA A 130 -18.26 -0.77 -17.01
CA ALA A 130 -18.20 0.63 -17.47
C ALA A 130 -16.79 1.15 -17.77
N CYS A 131 -15.75 0.41 -17.38
CA CYS A 131 -14.36 0.71 -17.67
C CYS A 131 -13.71 -0.51 -18.33
N GLU A 132 -12.69 -0.30 -19.15
CA GLU A 132 -11.77 -1.36 -19.54
C GLU A 132 -11.25 -2.01 -18.25
N ALA A 133 -11.68 -3.24 -18.00
CA ALA A 133 -11.39 -3.97 -16.78
C ALA A 133 -9.92 -4.38 -16.81
N SER A 134 -9.03 -3.44 -16.49
CA SER A 134 -7.59 -3.68 -16.46
C SER A 134 -7.29 -4.57 -15.25
N CYS A 135 -6.72 -5.75 -15.52
CA CYS A 135 -6.20 -6.62 -14.48
C CYS A 135 -4.97 -5.96 -13.83
N PRO A 136 -4.61 -6.31 -12.58
CA PRO A 136 -3.47 -5.71 -11.89
C PRO A 136 -2.14 -5.81 -12.67
N LEU A 137 -1.97 -6.88 -13.46
CA LEU A 137 -0.81 -7.07 -14.33
C LEU A 137 -0.78 -6.08 -15.51
N ALA A 138 -1.91 -5.91 -16.21
CA ALA A 138 -2.05 -4.91 -17.28
C ALA A 138 -1.79 -3.49 -16.75
N GLN A 139 -2.36 -3.18 -15.59
CA GLN A 139 -2.11 -1.91 -14.89
C GLN A 139 -0.61 -1.71 -14.60
N ALA A 140 0.08 -2.72 -14.08
CA ALA A 140 1.51 -2.64 -13.80
C ALA A 140 2.35 -2.40 -15.06
N ILE A 141 1.98 -3.02 -16.19
CA ILE A 141 2.61 -2.82 -17.51
C ILE A 141 2.38 -1.40 -18.00
N GLU A 142 1.14 -0.91 -17.95
CA GLU A 142 0.78 0.45 -18.37
C GLU A 142 1.62 1.50 -17.65
N TYR A 143 1.69 1.43 -16.32
CA TYR A 143 2.50 2.34 -15.51
C TYR A 143 4.01 2.13 -15.70
N ALA A 144 4.47 0.94 -16.07
CA ALA A 144 5.88 0.70 -16.40
C ALA A 144 6.30 1.41 -17.70
N VAL A 145 5.42 1.40 -18.69
CA VAL A 145 5.66 1.93 -20.04
C VAL A 145 5.46 3.45 -20.09
N ARG A 146 4.47 3.96 -19.35
CA ARG A 146 4.24 5.40 -19.14
C ARG A 146 4.46 5.74 -17.66
N PRO A 147 5.73 5.77 -17.21
CA PRO A 147 6.08 6.19 -15.85
C PRO A 147 5.95 7.71 -15.74
N GLY A 148 4.71 8.14 -15.73
CA GLY A 148 4.26 9.44 -15.31
C GLY A 148 2.99 9.14 -14.54
N MET A 149 3.09 9.08 -13.21
CA MET A 149 1.88 9.22 -12.39
C MET A 149 1.25 10.51 -12.89
N SER A 150 0.09 10.44 -13.56
CA SER A 150 -0.69 11.65 -13.81
C SER A 150 -0.77 12.35 -12.46
N THR A 151 -0.48 13.65 -12.41
CA THR A 151 -0.48 14.43 -11.16
C THR A 151 -1.76 14.20 -10.35
N ASN A 152 -2.84 13.83 -11.03
CA ASN A 152 -4.14 13.45 -10.49
C ASN A 152 -4.12 12.21 -9.56
N HIS A 153 -3.17 11.29 -9.70
CA HIS A 153 -3.07 10.10 -8.85
C HIS A 153 -2.19 10.30 -7.61
N ILE A 154 -1.39 11.37 -7.54
CA ILE A 154 -0.56 11.65 -6.37
C ILE A 154 -1.47 12.22 -5.27
N PRO A 155 -1.59 11.57 -4.12
CA PRO A 155 -2.42 12.10 -3.05
C PRO A 155 -1.85 13.43 -2.55
N ARG A 156 -2.69 14.48 -2.50
CA ARG A 156 -2.30 15.81 -1.97
C ARG A 156 -1.63 15.75 -0.59
N ARG A 157 -1.94 14.73 0.21
CA ARG A 157 -1.32 14.54 1.53
C ARG A 157 0.19 14.24 1.48
N TRP A 158 0.71 13.70 0.37
CA TRP A 158 2.14 13.41 0.24
C TRP A 158 2.99 14.67 0.32
N GLU A 159 2.51 15.77 -0.27
CA GLU A 159 3.17 17.08 -0.16
C GLU A 159 3.28 17.51 1.30
N ARG A 160 2.20 17.37 2.07
CA ARG A 160 2.18 17.69 3.50
C ARG A 160 3.06 16.77 4.36
N GLN A 161 3.17 15.51 3.98
CA GLN A 161 3.99 14.50 4.67
C GLN A 161 5.45 14.48 4.19
N GLY A 162 5.82 15.27 3.17
CA GLY A 162 7.15 15.26 2.58
C GLY A 162 7.51 13.95 1.85
N ILE A 163 6.50 13.15 1.45
CA ILE A 163 6.72 11.90 0.72
C ILE A 163 7.13 12.25 -0.71
N LYS A 164 8.38 11.91 -1.06
CA LYS A 164 8.94 12.19 -2.38
C LYS A 164 8.41 11.20 -3.42
N ILE A 165 8.02 11.75 -4.56
CA ILE A 165 7.71 10.98 -5.77
C ILE A 165 8.97 10.23 -6.22
N PRO A 166 8.90 8.92 -6.51
CA PRO A 166 10.03 8.18 -7.05
C PRO A 166 10.54 8.83 -8.34
N CYS A 167 11.86 9.00 -8.46
CA CYS A 167 12.43 9.46 -9.72
C CYS A 167 12.16 8.42 -10.83
N TYR A 168 12.19 8.88 -12.09
CA TYR A 168 11.88 8.05 -13.26
C TYR A 168 12.62 6.70 -13.25
N LYS A 169 13.94 6.68 -12.99
CA LYS A 169 14.74 5.44 -12.92
C LYS A 169 14.27 4.49 -11.83
N ARG A 170 13.87 5.03 -10.66
CA ARG A 170 13.36 4.22 -9.55
C ARG A 170 12.00 3.64 -9.89
N HIS A 171 11.16 4.40 -10.59
CA HIS A 171 9.86 3.92 -11.06
C HIS A 171 9.99 2.70 -11.97
N VAL A 172 10.86 2.75 -12.99
CA VAL A 172 11.09 1.61 -13.90
C VAL A 172 11.57 0.38 -13.14
N ARG A 173 12.50 0.55 -12.19
CA ARG A 173 12.96 -0.57 -11.33
C ARG A 173 11.82 -1.14 -10.50
N ASN A 174 11.06 -0.28 -9.83
CA ASN A 174 9.92 -0.70 -9.01
C ASN A 174 8.87 -1.44 -9.84
N SER A 175 8.55 -0.96 -11.04
CA SER A 175 7.60 -1.62 -11.94
C SER A 175 8.04 -3.03 -12.33
N ARG A 176 9.33 -3.24 -12.61
CA ARG A 176 9.88 -4.59 -12.87
C ARG A 176 9.69 -5.53 -11.66
N GLU A 177 9.96 -5.03 -10.45
CA GLU A 177 9.77 -5.82 -9.23
C GLU A 177 8.29 -6.14 -8.97
N ILE A 178 7.39 -5.19 -9.25
CA ILE A 178 5.94 -5.38 -9.14
C ILE A 178 5.45 -6.45 -10.11
N ILE A 179 5.85 -6.38 -11.39
CA ILE A 179 5.48 -7.35 -12.42
C ILE A 179 5.97 -8.75 -12.03
N LYS A 180 7.23 -8.87 -11.60
CA LYS A 180 7.77 -10.14 -11.09
C LYS A 180 6.96 -10.69 -9.92
N ALA A 181 6.61 -9.84 -8.94
CA ALA A 181 5.82 -10.25 -7.79
C ALA A 181 4.43 -10.74 -8.19
N LEU A 182 3.76 -10.05 -9.11
CA LEU A 182 2.44 -10.44 -9.62
C LEU A 182 2.49 -11.80 -10.35
N ARG A 183 3.50 -12.03 -11.21
CA ARG A 183 3.69 -13.33 -11.88
C ARG A 183 3.94 -14.45 -10.87
N GLN A 184 4.79 -14.22 -9.88
CA GLN A 184 5.06 -15.19 -8.81
C GLN A 184 3.82 -15.52 -7.98
N ALA A 185 2.90 -14.56 -7.82
CA ALA A 185 1.63 -14.77 -7.15
C ALA A 185 0.55 -15.46 -8.02
N GLY A 186 0.84 -15.78 -9.29
CA GLY A 186 -0.10 -16.41 -10.20
C GLY A 186 -1.03 -15.44 -10.93
N ALA A 187 -0.53 -14.24 -11.27
CA ALA A 187 -1.24 -13.33 -12.15
C ALA A 187 -1.51 -13.97 -13.52
N ASP A 188 -2.75 -13.88 -13.99
CA ASP A 188 -3.16 -14.42 -15.29
C ASP A 188 -2.75 -13.47 -16.43
N GLU A 189 -2.05 -14.03 -17.42
CA GLU A 189 -1.58 -13.34 -18.62
C GLU A 189 -2.56 -13.48 -19.79
N GLN A 190 -3.57 -14.36 -19.69
CA GLN A 190 -4.59 -14.54 -20.73
C GLN A 190 -5.39 -13.27 -21.04
N PRO A 191 -5.82 -12.46 -20.05
CA PRO A 191 -6.58 -11.24 -20.30
C PRO A 191 -5.74 -10.11 -20.92
N LEU A 192 -4.43 -10.24 -21.00
CA LEU A 192 -3.56 -9.24 -21.61
C LEU A 192 -3.78 -9.19 -23.12
N GLY A 193 -3.98 -7.99 -23.66
CA GLY A 193 -3.97 -7.76 -25.10
C GLY A 193 -2.57 -7.97 -25.71
N ASP A 194 -2.50 -8.13 -27.04
CA ASP A 194 -1.23 -8.35 -27.75
C ASP A 194 -0.19 -7.25 -27.49
N LEU A 195 -0.65 -6.01 -27.31
CA LEU A 195 0.22 -4.88 -26.99
C LEU A 195 0.86 -5.04 -25.60
N ASP A 196 0.07 -5.40 -24.59
CA ASP A 196 0.55 -5.57 -23.21
C ASP A 196 1.50 -6.76 -23.09
N ARG A 197 1.26 -7.84 -23.85
CA ARG A 197 2.18 -8.99 -23.92
C ARG A 197 3.55 -8.59 -24.50
N ARG A 198 3.57 -7.88 -25.64
CA ARG A 198 4.83 -7.35 -26.19
C ARG A 198 5.54 -6.42 -25.20
N HIS A 199 4.75 -5.61 -24.48
CA HIS A 199 5.30 -4.74 -23.46
C HIS A 199 5.94 -5.55 -22.33
N LEU A 200 5.25 -6.57 -21.83
CA LEU A 200 5.74 -7.48 -20.80
C LEU A 200 7.06 -8.15 -21.21
N ASP A 201 7.12 -8.76 -22.39
CA ASP A 201 8.33 -9.41 -22.92
C ASP A 201 9.52 -8.43 -22.98
N SER A 202 9.26 -7.21 -23.42
CA SER A 202 10.29 -6.17 -23.55
C SER A 202 10.76 -5.64 -22.19
N ILE A 203 9.84 -5.53 -21.22
CA ILE A 203 10.15 -5.12 -19.84
C ILE A 203 11.12 -6.11 -19.19
N GLU A 204 10.90 -7.41 -19.43
CA GLU A 204 11.70 -8.51 -18.91
C GLU A 204 13.05 -8.64 -19.59
N ALA A 205 13.07 -8.57 -20.92
CA ALA A 205 14.30 -8.58 -21.70
C ALA A 205 15.15 -7.32 -21.47
N GLY A 206 14.58 -6.27 -20.87
CA GLY A 206 15.23 -4.97 -20.73
C GLY A 206 15.46 -4.31 -22.09
N THR A 207 14.56 -4.54 -23.04
CA THR A 207 14.68 -4.11 -24.43
C THR A 207 13.65 -3.03 -24.77
N PHE A 208 13.75 -2.53 -26.00
CA PHE A 208 12.81 -1.57 -26.54
C PHE A 208 11.43 -2.20 -26.75
N CYS A 209 10.42 -1.48 -26.28
CA CYS A 209 9.07 -1.98 -26.10
C CYS A 209 8.17 -1.78 -27.33
N CYS A 210 8.10 -0.55 -27.88
CA CYS A 210 7.46 -0.24 -29.16
C CYS A 210 7.81 1.18 -29.63
N LEU A 211 7.56 1.48 -30.91
CA LEU A 211 7.85 2.77 -31.55
C LEU A 211 7.24 3.98 -30.83
N ASP A 212 6.12 3.80 -30.14
CA ASP A 212 5.39 4.84 -29.42
C ASP A 212 6.02 5.21 -28.06
N HIS A 213 6.93 4.40 -27.52
CA HIS A 213 7.46 4.56 -26.15
C HIS A 213 8.99 4.64 -26.14
N LYS A 214 9.56 5.78 -25.70
CA LYS A 214 10.99 6.11 -25.90
C LYS A 214 11.98 5.01 -25.43
N PRO A 215 12.98 4.61 -26.25
CA PRO A 215 13.92 3.51 -25.97
C PRO A 215 14.95 3.75 -24.88
N ARG A 216 15.18 5.01 -24.50
CA ARG A 216 16.41 5.42 -23.79
C ARG A 216 16.55 4.91 -22.36
N LEU A 217 15.57 4.17 -21.84
CA LEU A 217 15.41 3.90 -20.41
C LEU A 217 15.38 2.40 -20.08
N TRP A 218 15.19 1.57 -21.11
CA TRP A 218 15.30 0.11 -21.03
C TRP A 218 16.72 -0.37 -21.33
N TYR A 219 17.50 0.42 -22.08
CA TYR A 219 18.93 0.21 -22.30
C TYR A 219 19.66 0.08 -20.96
N GLN A 220 20.00 -1.16 -20.59
CA GLN A 220 21.08 -1.40 -19.65
C GLN A 220 22.29 -0.64 -20.20
N ALA A 221 22.83 0.28 -19.41
CA ALA A 221 24.22 0.61 -19.58
C ALA A 221 24.95 -0.74 -19.46
N ARG A 222 25.36 -1.31 -20.60
CA ARG A 222 26.47 -2.26 -20.64
C ARG A 222 27.49 -1.69 -19.67
N GLU A 223 27.76 -2.42 -18.59
CA GLU A 223 28.85 -2.11 -17.68
C GLU A 223 30.05 -1.84 -18.57
N ARG A 224 30.47 -0.58 -18.62
CA ARG A 224 31.78 -0.25 -19.18
C ARG A 224 32.75 -0.78 -18.14
N HIS A 225 33.12 -2.04 -18.31
CA HIS A 225 34.42 -2.53 -17.88
C HIS A 225 35.43 -1.57 -18.48
N TRP A 226 35.88 -0.62 -17.67
CA TRP A 226 37.12 0.08 -17.92
C TRP A 226 38.22 -0.87 -17.44
N SER A 227 38.97 -1.38 -18.42
CA SER A 227 40.26 -2.05 -18.22
C SER A 227 41.25 -1.14 -17.51
#